data_AF-A0A2N2IVY9-F1
#
_entry.id   AF-A0A2N2IVY9-F1
#
_cell.length_a   1.000
_cell.length_b   1.000
_cell.length_c   1.000
_cell.angle_alpha   90.00
_cell.angle_beta   90.00
_cell.angle_gamma   90.00
#
_symmetry.space_group_name_H-M   'P 1'
#
loop_
_entity.id
_entity.type
_entity.pdbx_description
1 polymer ?
#
loop_
_entity_poly.entity_id
_entity_poly.type
_entity_poly.pdbx_seq_one_letter_code
_entity_poly.pdbx_strand_id
1 'polypeptide(L)'
;MATITVEWRHLDKEGKTCDRCAETGQGIAETVQRLREECRGKGVEILFTETKLSGAEISQSNLILINGKPLESVLPMATASESCCCSCGDLTGKEESCRTIIRYGQVHEAVPQEFIREAICRVAGCC
;
A
#
# COMPACT_ATOMS: atom_id res chain seq x y z
N MET A 1 -12.15 -7.75 -20.91
CA MET A 1 -10.93 -7.19 -20.33
C MET A 1 -11.29 -6.70 -18.94
N ALA A 2 -10.61 -7.18 -17.91
CA ALA A 2 -10.86 -6.76 -16.53
C ALA A 2 -9.80 -5.74 -16.12
N THR A 3 -10.20 -4.68 -15.42
CA THR A 3 -9.27 -3.65 -14.93
C THR A 3 -9.22 -3.73 -13.41
N ILE A 4 -8.00 -3.84 -12.87
CA ILE A 4 -7.72 -3.81 -11.44
C ILE A 4 -7.06 -2.48 -11.11
N THR A 5 -7.63 -1.73 -10.19
CA THR A 5 -7.02 -0.49 -9.69
C THR A 5 -6.28 -0.76 -8.39
N VAL A 6 -5.05 -0.27 -8.31
CA VAL A 6 -4.23 -0.25 -7.10
C VAL A 6 -4.00 1.22 -6.76
N GLU A 7 -4.55 1.67 -5.63
CA GLU A 7 -4.34 3.02 -5.13
C GLU A 7 -3.49 2.96 -3.86
N TRP A 8 -2.45 3.77 -3.79
CA TRP A 8 -1.66 3.95 -2.58
C TRP A 8 -1.84 5.36 -2.04
N ARG A 9 -2.28 5.46 -0.78
CA ARG A 9 -2.37 6.72 -0.07
C ARG A 9 -1.21 6.87 0.88
N HIS A 10 -0.51 8.00 0.81
CA HIS A 10 0.65 8.25 1.66
C HIS A 10 0.78 9.72 2.01
N LEU A 11 1.37 9.99 3.18
CA LEU A 11 1.80 11.32 3.56
C LEU A 11 2.75 11.86 2.49
N ASP A 12 2.45 13.04 1.96
CA ASP A 12 3.35 13.82 1.11
C ASP A 12 3.56 15.18 1.77
N LYS A 13 4.81 15.45 2.15
CA LYS A 13 5.27 16.75 2.61
C LYS A 13 6.27 17.27 1.59
N GLU A 14 5.84 18.20 0.75
CA GLU A 14 6.68 18.86 -0.25
C GLU A 14 7.38 17.87 -1.21
N GLY A 15 6.64 16.84 -1.64
CA GLY A 15 7.14 15.80 -2.53
C GLY A 15 7.93 14.69 -1.84
N LYS A 16 7.99 14.68 -0.51
CA LYS A 16 8.65 13.64 0.29
C LYS A 16 7.64 12.87 1.13
N THR A 17 7.93 11.59 1.38
CA THR A 17 7.20 10.75 2.32
C THR A 17 8.15 10.14 3.34
N CYS A 18 7.62 9.50 4.38
CA CYS A 18 8.43 8.85 5.40
C CYS A 18 9.05 7.54 4.89
N ASP A 19 10.07 7.02 5.57
CA ASP A 19 10.82 5.85 5.11
C ASP A 19 9.94 4.60 4.95
N ARG A 20 9.02 4.37 5.88
CA ARG A 20 8.04 3.25 5.84
C ARG A 20 7.12 3.32 4.62
N CYS A 21 6.64 4.52 4.32
CA CYS A 21 5.79 4.77 3.16
C CYS A 21 6.62 4.61 1.88
N ALA A 22 7.84 5.16 1.82
CA ALA A 22 8.71 5.06 0.66
C ALA A 22 9.03 3.59 0.30
N GLU A 23 9.38 2.76 1.28
CA GLU A 23 9.61 1.33 1.09
C GLU A 23 8.36 0.62 0.55
N THR A 24 7.20 0.92 1.11
CA THR A 24 5.92 0.38 0.64
C THR A 24 5.61 0.80 -0.80
N GLY A 25 5.75 2.09 -1.12
CA GLY A 25 5.51 2.64 -2.45
C GLY A 25 6.43 2.01 -3.52
N GLN A 26 7.71 1.81 -3.20
CA GLN A 26 8.64 1.08 -4.06
C GLN A 26 8.17 -0.36 -4.31
N GLY A 27 7.80 -1.08 -3.24
CA GLY A 27 7.27 -2.44 -3.35
C GLY A 27 6.02 -2.55 -4.22
N ILE A 28 5.12 -1.56 -4.16
CA ILE A 28 3.93 -1.50 -5.02
C ILE A 28 4.32 -1.29 -6.48
N ALA A 29 5.16 -0.30 -6.76
CA ALA A 29 5.57 0.03 -8.13
C ALA A 29 6.22 -1.17 -8.83
N GLU A 30 7.17 -1.83 -8.17
CA GLU A 30 7.85 -3.02 -8.68
C GLU A 30 6.87 -4.19 -8.90
N THR A 31 5.93 -4.40 -7.97
CA THR A 31 4.94 -5.48 -8.07
C THR A 31 3.97 -5.25 -9.21
N VAL A 32 3.43 -4.03 -9.34
CA VAL A 32 2.51 -3.66 -10.42
C VAL A 32 3.20 -3.82 -11.77
N GLN A 33 4.47 -3.40 -11.90
CA GLN A 33 5.21 -3.57 -13.14
C GLN A 33 5.29 -5.05 -13.55
N ARG A 34 5.71 -5.93 -12.65
CA ARG A 34 5.80 -7.39 -12.91
C ARG A 34 4.43 -7.98 -13.26
N LEU A 35 3.39 -7.65 -12.49
CA LEU A 35 2.06 -8.20 -12.71
C LEU A 35 1.42 -7.72 -14.03
N ARG A 36 1.70 -6.49 -14.47
CA ARG A 36 1.25 -6.03 -15.80
C ARG A 36 1.78 -6.94 -16.91
N GLU A 37 3.04 -7.38 -16.82
CA GLU A 37 3.65 -8.27 -17.80
C GLU A 37 3.03 -9.67 -17.73
N GLU A 38 2.90 -10.23 -16.52
CA GLU A 38 2.34 -11.57 -16.28
C GLU A 38 0.86 -11.69 -16.69
N CYS A 39 0.08 -10.62 -16.45
CA CYS A 39 -1.37 -10.63 -16.62
C CYS A 39 -1.84 -10.13 -18.00
N ARG A 40 -0.96 -9.51 -18.80
CA ARG A 40 -1.30 -8.98 -20.14
C ARG A 40 -1.94 -10.02 -21.05
N GLY A 41 -1.42 -11.26 -21.04
CA GLY A 41 -1.94 -12.37 -21.86
C GLY A 41 -3.29 -12.92 -21.39
N LYS A 42 -3.75 -12.55 -20.19
CA LYS A 42 -4.98 -13.03 -19.57
C LYS A 42 -6.12 -11.99 -19.63
N GLY A 43 -5.93 -10.90 -20.36
CA GLY A 43 -6.95 -9.86 -20.54
C GLY A 43 -7.22 -9.06 -19.27
N VAL A 44 -6.23 -8.96 -18.37
CA VAL A 44 -6.28 -8.15 -17.15
C VAL A 44 -5.31 -6.97 -17.27
N GLU A 45 -5.81 -5.78 -17.01
CA GLU A 45 -5.03 -4.54 -16.93
C GLU A 45 -4.94 -4.09 -15.47
N ILE A 46 -3.76 -3.63 -15.05
CA ILE A 46 -3.53 -3.15 -13.68
C ILE A 46 -3.15 -1.66 -13.74
N LEU A 47 -3.98 -0.82 -13.14
CA LEU A 47 -3.75 0.62 -13.02
C LEU A 47 -3.21 0.93 -11.62
N PHE A 48 -2.18 1.77 -11.55
CA PHE A 48 -1.59 2.21 -10.28
C PHE A 48 -1.70 3.72 -10.17
N THR A 49 -2.18 4.21 -9.04
CA THR A 49 -2.35 5.63 -8.73
C THR A 49 -1.91 5.93 -7.31
N GLU A 50 -1.40 7.13 -7.12
CA GLU A 50 -0.98 7.64 -5.82
C GLU A 50 -1.92 8.76 -5.37
N THR A 51 -2.34 8.70 -4.10
CA THR A 51 -3.10 9.76 -3.44
C THR A 51 -2.23 10.38 -2.36
N LYS A 52 -1.83 11.63 -2.60
CA LYS A 52 -0.98 12.40 -1.68
C LYS A 52 -1.83 12.97 -0.55
N LEU A 53 -1.42 12.68 0.67
CA LEU A 53 -2.11 13.10 1.89
C LEU A 53 -1.33 14.18 2.62
N SER A 54 -2.06 15.09 3.26
CA SER A 54 -1.48 16.04 4.20
C SER A 54 -1.26 15.40 5.58
N GLY A 55 -0.51 16.09 6.47
CA GLY A 55 -0.36 15.65 7.86
C GLY A 55 -1.68 15.59 8.67
N ALA A 56 -2.76 16.21 8.18
CA ALA A 56 -4.08 16.08 8.82
C ALA A 56 -4.72 14.70 8.57
N GLU A 57 -4.22 13.95 7.59
CA GLU A 57 -4.79 12.68 7.11
C GLU A 57 -3.86 11.49 7.40
N ILE A 58 -2.95 11.65 8.36
CA ILE A 58 -1.90 10.67 8.68
C ILE A 58 -2.43 9.26 8.99
N SER A 59 -3.63 9.15 9.56
CA SER A 59 -4.30 7.89 9.87
C SER A 59 -4.68 7.09 8.60
N GLN A 60 -4.72 7.76 7.44
CA GLN A 60 -4.89 7.15 6.13
C GLN A 60 -3.58 6.95 5.38
N SER A 61 -2.45 7.42 5.92
CA SER A 61 -1.13 7.21 5.31
C SER A 61 -0.75 5.73 5.35
N ASN A 62 -0.05 5.30 4.31
CA ASN A 62 0.34 3.93 4.03
C ASN A 62 -0.83 2.96 3.80
N LEU A 63 -1.94 3.46 3.26
CA LEU A 63 -3.09 2.64 2.88
C LEU A 63 -2.98 2.18 1.43
N ILE A 64 -3.13 0.88 1.20
CA ILE A 64 -3.19 0.27 -0.12
C ILE A 64 -4.62 -0.19 -0.37
N LEU A 65 -5.23 0.29 -1.46
CA LEU A 65 -6.56 -0.08 -1.92
C LEU A 65 -6.45 -0.88 -3.21
N ILE A 66 -7.17 -2.00 -3.30
CA ILE A 66 -7.30 -2.82 -4.49
C ILE A 66 -8.78 -2.81 -4.89
N ASN A 67 -9.10 -2.22 -6.04
CA ASN A 67 -10.49 -1.93 -6.45
C ASN A 67 -11.26 -1.16 -5.36
N GLY A 68 -10.61 -0.20 -4.71
CA GLY A 68 -11.18 0.61 -3.63
C GLY A 68 -11.33 -0.12 -2.28
N LYS A 69 -10.89 -1.38 -2.16
CA LYS A 69 -10.94 -2.14 -0.92
C LYS A 69 -9.55 -2.19 -0.25
N PRO A 70 -9.44 -1.99 1.07
CA PRO A 70 -8.17 -2.11 1.78
C PRO A 70 -7.51 -3.47 1.58
N LEU A 71 -6.19 -3.50 1.42
CA LEU A 71 -5.40 -4.71 1.20
C LEU A 71 -5.66 -5.79 2.25
N GLU A 72 -5.81 -5.42 3.52
CA GLU A 72 -6.12 -6.34 4.62
C GLU A 72 -7.51 -6.98 4.52
N SER A 73 -8.45 -6.37 3.78
CA SER A 73 -9.77 -6.98 3.52
C SER A 73 -9.71 -8.09 2.46
N VAL A 74 -8.63 -8.13 1.67
CA VAL A 74 -8.40 -9.12 0.62
C VAL A 74 -7.48 -10.24 1.12
N LEU A 75 -6.53 -9.90 1.99
CA LEU A 75 -5.60 -10.87 2.57
C LEU A 75 -6.18 -11.57 3.81
N PRO A 76 -6.04 -12.89 3.92
CA PRO A 76 -6.46 -13.61 5.11
C PRO A 76 -5.50 -13.33 6.26
N MET A 77 -6.06 -13.30 7.47
CA MET A 77 -5.33 -13.06 8.72
C MET A 77 -4.53 -11.75 8.71
N ALA A 78 -4.96 -10.79 7.90
CA ALA A 78 -4.42 -9.44 7.88
C ALA A 78 -5.42 -8.49 8.53
N THR A 79 -4.92 -7.59 9.38
CA THR A 79 -5.71 -6.52 9.97
C THR A 79 -4.90 -5.24 10.01
N ALA A 80 -5.57 -4.11 9.81
CA ALA A 80 -4.94 -2.82 10.00
C ALA A 80 -4.64 -2.56 11.49
N SER A 81 -3.53 -1.89 11.73
CA SER A 81 -3.16 -1.37 13.04
C SER A 81 -2.41 -0.03 12.82
N GLU A 82 -1.87 0.52 13.88
CA GLU A 82 -1.06 1.73 13.84
C GLU A 82 0.12 1.61 14.82
N SER A 83 1.21 2.31 14.52
CA SER A 83 2.36 2.45 15.41
C SER A 83 2.95 3.85 15.27
N CYS A 84 3.64 4.32 16.33
CA CYS A 84 4.37 5.57 16.28
C CYS A 84 5.41 5.54 15.15
N CYS A 85 5.46 6.60 14.34
CA CYS A 85 6.37 6.72 13.22
C CYS A 85 7.21 7.99 13.35
N CYS A 86 8.46 7.83 13.82
CA CYS A 86 9.40 8.94 13.96
C CYS A 86 9.63 9.69 12.64
N SER A 87 9.76 8.97 11.52
CA SER A 87 9.98 9.57 10.19
C SER A 87 8.78 10.42 9.72
N CYS A 88 7.53 10.02 10.02
CA CYS A 88 6.37 10.90 9.82
C CYS A 88 6.42 12.11 10.76
N GLY A 89 6.86 11.92 11.99
CA GLY A 89 6.98 13.01 12.96
C GLY A 89 8.02 14.05 12.57
N ASP A 90 9.16 13.64 12.01
CA ASP A 90 10.19 14.52 11.47
C ASP A 90 9.65 15.39 10.32
N LEU A 91 8.77 14.84 9.48
CA LEU A 91 8.16 15.56 8.36
C LEU A 91 7.04 16.52 8.78
N THR A 92 6.31 16.19 9.84
CA THR A 92 5.11 16.94 10.28
C THR A 92 5.38 17.88 11.45
N GLY A 93 6.49 17.68 12.18
CA GLY A 93 6.88 18.46 13.35
C GLY A 93 6.15 18.08 14.64
N LYS A 94 5.50 16.91 14.70
CA LYS A 94 4.79 16.41 15.90
C LYS A 94 4.84 14.87 15.96
N GLU A 95 4.45 14.26 17.06
CA GLU A 95 4.33 12.80 17.12
C GLU A 95 3.21 12.32 16.20
N GLU A 96 3.48 11.30 15.40
CA GLU A 96 2.55 10.75 14.42
C GLU A 96 2.39 9.23 14.59
N SER A 97 1.14 8.76 14.52
CA SER A 97 0.80 7.34 14.48
C SER A 97 0.41 6.98 13.05
N CYS A 98 1.17 6.08 12.42
CA CYS A 98 1.02 5.72 11.00
C CYS A 98 0.56 4.27 10.87
N ARG A 99 -0.22 4.01 9.81
CA ARG A 99 -0.83 2.69 9.56
C ARG A 99 0.23 1.60 9.41
N THR A 100 -0.04 0.47 10.04
CA THR A 100 0.70 -0.80 9.92
C THR A 100 -0.26 -1.91 9.50
N ILE A 101 0.30 -3.03 9.06
CA ILE A 101 -0.46 -4.26 8.83
C ILE A 101 -0.01 -5.29 9.86
N ILE A 102 -0.95 -5.87 10.59
CA ILE A 102 -0.69 -7.08 11.37
C ILE A 102 -1.06 -8.27 10.49
N ARG A 103 -0.12 -9.19 10.26
CA ARG A 103 -0.40 -10.45 9.59
C ARG A 103 0.36 -11.58 10.26
N TYR A 104 -0.30 -12.72 10.48
CA TYR A 104 0.29 -13.87 11.21
C TYR A 104 0.83 -13.49 12.62
N GLY A 105 0.21 -12.51 13.28
CA GLY A 105 0.64 -12.02 14.59
C GLY A 105 1.88 -11.12 14.58
N GLN A 106 2.40 -10.75 13.41
CA GLN A 106 3.54 -9.85 13.25
C GLN A 106 3.08 -8.49 12.73
N VAL A 107 3.66 -7.42 13.28
CA VAL A 107 3.44 -6.04 12.83
C VAL A 107 4.39 -5.73 11.68
N HIS A 108 3.84 -5.23 10.58
CA HIS A 108 4.59 -4.78 9.41
C HIS A 108 4.38 -3.28 9.22
N GLU A 109 5.48 -2.54 9.40
CA GLU A 109 5.49 -1.08 9.36
C GLU A 109 5.55 -0.51 7.94
N ALA A 110 6.37 -1.13 7.09
CA ALA A 110 6.25 -1.08 5.64
C ALA A 110 5.50 -2.33 5.18
N VAL A 111 4.64 -2.22 4.16
CA VAL A 111 3.88 -3.38 3.67
C VAL A 111 4.79 -4.23 2.78
N PRO A 112 5.04 -5.51 3.14
CA PRO A 112 5.92 -6.37 2.36
C PRO A 112 5.41 -6.62 0.94
N GLN A 113 6.32 -6.74 -0.02
CA GLN A 113 6.01 -6.90 -1.44
C GLN A 113 5.17 -8.16 -1.72
N GLU A 114 5.42 -9.23 -0.97
CA GLU A 114 4.68 -10.48 -1.06
C GLU A 114 3.20 -10.32 -0.69
N PHE A 115 2.88 -9.42 0.25
CA PHE A 115 1.49 -9.16 0.65
C PHE A 115 0.77 -8.38 -0.45
N ILE A 116 1.45 -7.40 -1.04
CA ILE A 116 0.92 -6.60 -2.15
C ILE A 116 0.62 -7.50 -3.34
N ARG A 117 1.57 -8.37 -3.72
CA ARG A 117 1.40 -9.30 -4.83
C ARG A 117 0.24 -10.27 -4.57
N GLU A 118 0.21 -10.93 -3.41
CA GLU A 118 -0.84 -11.89 -3.07
C GLU A 118 -2.23 -11.23 -3.13
N ALA A 119 -2.35 -10.01 -2.59
CA ALA A 119 -3.61 -9.29 -2.56
C ALA A 119 -4.08 -8.93 -3.99
N ILE A 120 -3.19 -8.44 -4.85
CA ILE A 120 -3.55 -8.12 -6.25
C ILE A 120 -3.94 -9.40 -6.99
N CYS A 121 -3.16 -10.48 -6.87
CA CYS A 121 -3.44 -11.76 -7.54
C CYS A 121 -4.80 -12.35 -7.15
N ARG A 122 -5.16 -12.32 -5.86
CA ARG A 122 -6.47 -12.79 -5.37
C ARG A 122 -7.65 -12.07 -6.03
N VAL A 123 -7.51 -10.80 -6.37
CA VAL A 123 -8.57 -10.02 -7.05
C VAL A 123 -8.48 -10.18 -8.56
N ALA A 124 -7.27 -10.21 -9.10
CA ALA A 124 -7.02 -10.21 -10.55
C ALA A 124 -7.27 -11.58 -11.20
N GLY A 125 -7.04 -12.69 -10.49
CA GLY A 125 -7.18 -14.06 -11.01
C GLY A 125 -6.23 -14.41 -12.16
N CYS A 126 -5.20 -13.60 -12.38
CA CYS A 126 -4.21 -13.76 -13.45
C CYS A 126 -2.85 -14.28 -12.94
N CYS A 127 -2.74 -14.42 -11.63
CA CYS A 127 -1.71 -15.07 -10.84
C CYS A 127 -2.42 -15.64 -9.60
#